data_AF-A0A955PNW7-F1
#
_entry.id   AF-A0A955PNW7-F1
#
_cell.length_a   1.000
_cell.length_b   1.000
_cell.length_c   1.000
_cell.angle_alpha   90.00
_cell.angle_beta   90.00
_cell.angle_gamma   90.00
#
_symmetry.space_group_name_H-M   'P 1'
#
loop_
_entity.id
_entity.type
_entity.pdbx_description
1 polymer ?
#
loop_
_entity_poly.entity_id
_entity_poly.type
_entity_poly.pdbx_seq_one_letter_code
_entity_poly.pdbx_strand_id
1 'polypeptide(L)'
;WIRKGEVPPVIAAQEKVAEHYKIPMIDQADSVTERIDSDEFTWATFKDLHPSPFGHRVYARAIDRLFDTAWNLDLEPDAETTPHEPLPEPVDPLNYENGRYVEISQAKLGEGWSLVPSWEPKDQAGRRKQFTHVPMLVAEAPGAELEIEFSGAAIGLLEVAGPDVGILEYSVDGAPPKQLDQFTEWSERLHIPWAYMLEADLDPGDHRLILRTTDKKNEASGGNAIRIVQFLAN
;
A
#
# COMPACT_ATOMS: atom_id res chain seq x y z
N TRP A 1 15.00 17.28 -0.72
CA TRP A 1 13.71 17.95 -0.79
C TRP A 1 13.72 19.16 0.14
N ILE A 2 13.25 19.06 1.38
CA ILE A 2 12.98 20.23 2.26
C ILE A 2 14.16 21.20 2.40
N ARG A 3 15.36 20.76 2.79
CA ARG A 3 16.56 21.63 2.90
C ARG A 3 17.01 22.29 1.59
N LYS A 4 16.48 21.84 0.45
CA LYS A 4 16.69 22.46 -0.87
C LYS A 4 15.56 23.41 -1.27
N GLY A 5 14.58 23.64 -0.40
CA GLY A 5 13.37 24.41 -0.69
C GLY A 5 12.38 23.68 -1.59
N GLU A 6 12.42 22.34 -1.62
CA GLU A 6 11.56 21.51 -2.48
C GLU A 6 10.61 20.66 -1.62
N VAL A 7 9.35 20.53 -2.06
CA VAL A 7 8.36 19.63 -1.44
C VAL A 7 8.52 18.21 -2.01
N PRO A 8 8.63 17.16 -1.17
CA PRO A 8 8.63 15.79 -1.64
C PRO A 8 7.36 15.46 -2.46
N PRO A 9 7.47 14.73 -3.59
CA PRO A 9 6.31 14.44 -4.45
C PRO A 9 5.12 13.80 -3.74
N VAL A 10 5.37 12.94 -2.75
CA VAL A 10 4.32 12.29 -1.95
C VAL A 10 3.56 13.29 -1.08
N ILE A 11 4.26 14.25 -0.48
CA ILE A 11 3.62 15.32 0.31
C ILE A 11 2.81 16.22 -0.61
N ALA A 12 3.39 16.66 -1.75
CA ALA A 12 2.69 17.49 -2.72
C ALA A 12 1.39 16.83 -3.25
N ALA A 13 1.41 15.51 -3.47
CA ALA A 13 0.22 14.77 -3.86
C ALA A 13 -0.86 14.76 -2.76
N GLN A 14 -0.47 14.58 -1.50
CA GLN A 14 -1.38 14.61 -0.35
C GLN A 14 -1.95 16.02 -0.11
N GLU A 15 -1.11 17.05 -0.22
CA GLU A 15 -1.52 18.46 -0.12
C GLU A 15 -2.56 18.81 -1.18
N LYS A 16 -2.35 18.41 -2.43
CA LYS A 16 -3.33 18.64 -3.51
C LYS A 16 -4.71 18.06 -3.18
N VAL A 17 -4.75 16.85 -2.60
CA VAL A 17 -6.01 16.21 -2.18
C VAL A 17 -6.61 16.95 -0.98
N ALA A 18 -5.79 17.28 0.02
CA ALA A 18 -6.23 17.97 1.22
C ALA A 18 -6.83 19.35 0.90
N GLU A 19 -6.17 20.14 0.06
CA GLU A 19 -6.66 21.45 -0.40
C GLU A 19 -7.98 21.33 -1.16
N HIS A 20 -8.08 20.36 -2.08
CA HIS A 20 -9.29 20.15 -2.89
C HIS A 20 -10.52 19.83 -2.04
N TYR A 21 -10.35 19.00 -1.00
CA TYR A 21 -11.42 18.62 -0.08
C TYR A 21 -11.48 19.46 1.21
N LYS A 22 -10.69 20.53 1.30
CA LYS A 22 -10.60 21.42 2.48
C LYS A 22 -10.30 20.66 3.79
N ILE A 23 -9.46 19.64 3.70
CA ILE A 23 -9.03 18.83 4.83
C ILE A 23 -7.82 19.50 5.49
N PRO A 24 -7.84 19.74 6.81
CA PRO A 24 -6.66 20.24 7.51
C PRO A 24 -5.50 19.23 7.44
N MET A 25 -4.28 19.72 7.21
CA MET A 25 -3.07 18.90 7.08
C MET A 25 -1.95 19.42 7.99
N ILE A 26 -1.07 18.51 8.41
CA ILE A 26 0.16 18.82 9.15
C ILE A 26 1.33 18.25 8.35
N ASP A 27 2.22 19.11 7.84
CA ASP A 27 3.50 18.66 7.32
C ASP A 27 4.50 18.45 8.47
N GLN A 28 4.57 17.20 8.93
CA GLN A 28 5.50 16.80 9.97
C GLN A 28 6.95 16.77 9.46
N ALA A 29 7.17 16.53 8.17
CA ALA A 29 8.51 16.41 7.61
C ALA A 29 9.19 17.79 7.58
N ASP A 30 8.45 18.81 7.12
CA ASP A 30 8.90 20.20 7.12
C ASP A 30 9.15 20.68 8.55
N SER A 31 8.13 20.59 9.42
CA SER A 31 8.20 21.00 10.83
C SER A 31 9.37 20.35 11.61
N VAL A 32 9.60 19.03 11.43
CA VAL A 32 10.74 18.36 12.09
C VAL A 32 12.06 18.81 11.48
N THR A 33 12.13 19.00 10.17
CA THR A 33 13.36 19.45 9.50
C THR A 33 13.76 20.85 9.97
N GLU A 34 12.82 21.80 9.98
CA GLU A 34 13.07 23.16 10.45
C GLU A 34 13.55 23.18 11.91
N ARG A 35 12.93 22.40 12.79
CA ARG A 35 13.27 22.36 14.22
C ARG A 35 14.61 21.68 14.50
N ILE A 36 15.01 20.72 13.66
CA ILE A 36 16.37 20.17 13.70
C ILE A 36 17.38 21.21 13.19
N ASP A 37 17.06 21.93 12.12
CA ASP A 37 17.94 22.94 11.53
C ASP A 37 18.07 24.20 12.41
N SER A 38 17.12 24.42 13.34
CA SER A 38 17.18 25.46 14.38
C SER A 38 17.79 24.99 15.70
N ASP A 39 18.40 23.79 15.74
CA ASP A 39 19.03 23.19 16.91
C ASP A 39 18.09 22.95 18.12
N GLU A 40 16.76 22.89 17.94
CA GLU A 40 15.84 22.55 19.06
C GLU A 40 16.03 21.11 19.54
N PHE A 41 16.34 20.20 18.62
CA PHE A 41 16.70 18.81 18.89
C PHE A 41 17.43 18.21 17.69
N THR A 42 17.97 16.99 17.85
CA THR A 42 18.74 16.33 16.78
C THR A 42 18.16 14.97 16.42
N TRP A 43 18.61 14.41 15.30
CA TRP A 43 18.33 13.01 14.93
C TRP A 43 18.77 12.00 15.99
N ALA A 44 19.76 12.30 16.83
CA ALA A 44 20.12 11.40 17.92
C ALA A 44 18.98 11.25 18.94
N THR A 45 18.23 12.33 19.18
CA THR A 45 17.07 12.32 20.08
C THR A 45 15.79 11.90 19.37
N PHE A 46 15.59 12.37 18.13
CA PHE A 46 14.40 12.07 17.34
C PHE A 46 14.40 10.62 16.82
N LYS A 47 15.58 10.09 16.49
CA LYS A 47 15.91 8.78 15.93
C LYS A 47 15.84 8.68 14.40
N ASP A 48 14.73 8.20 13.85
CA ASP A 48 14.55 7.93 12.42
C ASP A 48 13.05 7.91 12.07
N LEU A 49 12.67 7.23 10.98
CA LEU A 49 11.28 6.97 10.57
C LEU A 49 10.38 6.46 11.71
N HIS A 50 10.96 5.68 12.64
CA HIS A 50 10.32 5.19 13.85
C HIS A 50 10.82 6.02 15.04
N PRO A 51 10.18 7.18 15.31
CA PRO A 51 10.72 8.14 16.26
C PRO A 51 10.84 7.56 17.67
N SER A 52 11.73 8.14 18.46
CA SER A 52 11.79 7.87 19.90
C SER A 52 10.50 8.36 20.60
N PRO A 53 10.28 8.02 21.89
CA PRO A 53 9.21 8.64 22.68
C PRO A 53 9.26 10.18 22.70
N PHE A 54 10.44 10.79 22.50
CA PHE A 54 10.55 12.23 22.30
C PHE A 54 9.98 12.66 20.95
N GLY A 55 10.36 12.00 19.85
CA GLY A 55 9.82 12.32 18.52
C GLY A 55 8.31 12.09 18.42
N HIS A 56 7.77 11.05 19.08
CA HIS A 56 6.33 10.89 19.22
C HIS A 56 5.65 12.09 19.90
N ARG A 57 6.26 12.67 20.94
CA ARG A 57 5.74 13.89 21.57
C ARG A 57 5.83 15.12 20.67
N VAL A 58 6.84 15.20 19.80
CA VAL A 58 6.94 16.26 18.79
C VAL A 58 5.74 16.18 17.84
N TYR A 59 5.44 15.00 17.32
CA TYR A 59 4.27 14.79 16.45
C TYR A 59 2.95 15.06 17.17
N ALA A 60 2.78 14.55 18.39
CA ALA A 60 1.58 14.76 19.19
C ALA A 60 1.27 16.25 19.41
N ARG A 61 2.29 17.05 19.76
CA ARG A 61 2.10 18.50 19.95
C ARG A 61 1.67 19.24 18.68
N ALA A 62 2.13 18.80 17.51
CA ALA A 62 1.68 19.39 16.25
C ALA A 62 0.20 19.07 15.98
N ILE A 63 -0.22 17.84 16.32
CA ILE A 63 -1.63 17.42 16.26
C ILE A 63 -2.47 18.20 17.27
N ASP A 64 -2.03 18.32 18.53
CA ASP A 64 -2.71 19.11 19.56
C ASP A 64 -2.91 20.56 19.09
N ARG A 65 -1.86 21.19 18.53
CA ARG A 65 -1.95 22.55 18.01
C ARG A 65 -2.97 22.69 16.88
N LEU A 66 -3.09 21.69 16.01
CA LEU A 66 -4.12 21.68 14.96
C LEU A 66 -5.52 21.69 15.59
N PHE A 67 -5.77 20.80 16.55
CA PHE A 67 -7.05 20.72 17.25
C PHE A 67 -7.35 21.99 18.04
N ASP A 68 -6.39 22.50 18.81
CA ASP A 68 -6.51 23.76 19.56
C ASP A 68 -6.88 24.91 18.63
N THR A 69 -6.30 24.96 17.43
CA THR A 69 -6.60 26.02 16.43
C THR A 69 -7.99 25.84 15.82
N ALA A 70 -8.34 24.61 15.43
CA ALA A 70 -9.60 24.30 14.76
C ALA A 70 -10.82 24.40 15.69
N TRP A 71 -10.64 24.18 16.99
CA TRP A 71 -11.69 24.23 18.02
C TRP A 71 -11.53 25.41 18.99
N ASN A 72 -10.79 26.47 18.63
CA ASN A 72 -10.56 27.62 19.51
C ASN A 72 -11.77 28.54 19.69
N LEU A 73 -12.90 28.24 19.04
CA LEU A 73 -14.11 29.06 19.08
C LEU A 73 -15.24 28.25 19.67
N ASP A 74 -15.94 28.86 20.62
CA ASP A 74 -17.21 28.32 21.12
C ASP A 74 -18.21 28.29 19.96
N LEU A 75 -19.01 27.22 19.91
CA LEU A 75 -20.19 27.20 19.06
C LEU A 75 -21.17 28.26 19.58
N GLU A 76 -21.80 29.01 18.67
CA GLU A 76 -22.88 29.91 19.03
C GLU A 76 -23.99 29.13 19.75
N PRO A 77 -24.65 29.70 20.78
CA PRO A 77 -25.65 28.99 21.58
C PRO A 77 -26.83 28.42 20.78
N ASP A 78 -27.08 28.97 19.59
CA ASP A 78 -28.12 28.58 18.64
C ASP A 78 -27.55 27.95 17.35
N ALA A 79 -26.28 27.49 17.37
CA ALA A 79 -25.68 26.82 16.23
C ALA A 79 -26.49 25.56 15.84
N GLU A 80 -27.05 25.59 14.63
CA GLU A 80 -27.77 24.45 14.05
C GLU A 80 -26.84 23.58 13.21
N THR A 81 -27.09 22.27 13.20
CA THR A 81 -26.39 21.35 12.30
C THR A 81 -26.91 21.56 10.89
N THR A 82 -26.03 22.01 10.00
CA THR A 82 -26.33 22.13 8.57
C THR A 82 -25.73 20.95 7.80
N PRO A 83 -26.37 20.50 6.69
CA PRO A 83 -25.71 19.59 5.76
C PRO A 83 -24.38 20.16 5.30
N HIS A 84 -23.37 19.31 5.17
CA HIS A 84 -22.12 19.68 4.52
C HIS A 84 -22.38 19.95 3.03
N GLU A 85 -21.62 20.87 2.44
CA GLU A 85 -21.65 21.12 1.00
C GLU A 85 -21.37 19.82 0.22
N PRO A 86 -21.94 19.63 -0.99
CA PRO A 86 -21.59 18.50 -1.83
C PRO A 86 -20.07 18.43 -2.02
N LEU A 87 -19.52 17.22 -2.01
CA LEU A 87 -18.10 17.02 -2.32
C LEU A 87 -17.84 17.48 -3.76
N PRO A 88 -16.69 18.14 -4.02
CA PRO A 88 -16.27 18.40 -5.38
C PRO A 88 -15.99 17.08 -6.12
N GLU A 89 -16.01 17.15 -7.45
CA GLU A 89 -15.60 16.02 -8.30
C GLU A 89 -14.22 15.47 -7.89
N PRO A 90 -13.95 14.16 -8.05
CA PRO A 90 -12.67 13.57 -7.69
C PRO A 90 -11.46 14.28 -8.29
N VAL A 91 -10.39 14.42 -7.51
CA VAL A 91 -9.09 14.94 -7.99
C VAL A 91 -8.54 14.08 -9.13
N ASP A 92 -8.77 12.77 -9.02
CA ASP A 92 -8.45 11.76 -10.02
C ASP A 92 -9.71 10.93 -10.30
N PRO A 93 -10.22 10.92 -11.55
CA PRO A 93 -11.38 10.08 -11.90
C PRO A 93 -11.08 8.57 -11.82
N LEU A 94 -9.82 8.15 -11.77
CA LEU A 94 -9.37 6.77 -11.61
C LEU A 94 -8.94 6.46 -10.16
N ASN A 95 -9.35 7.29 -9.20
CA ASN A 95 -9.07 7.06 -7.79
C ASN A 95 -9.63 5.72 -7.29
N TYR A 96 -9.12 5.26 -6.15
CA TYR A 96 -9.47 3.95 -5.56
C TYR A 96 -10.73 3.94 -4.67
N GLU A 97 -11.72 4.83 -4.87
CA GLU A 97 -12.94 4.89 -4.05
C GLU A 97 -13.79 3.60 -4.10
N ASN A 98 -13.70 2.83 -5.19
CA ASN A 98 -14.37 1.55 -5.36
C ASN A 98 -13.45 0.35 -5.03
N GLY A 99 -12.30 0.63 -4.41
CA GLY A 99 -11.31 -0.36 -4.03
C GLY A 99 -11.89 -1.44 -3.14
N ARG A 100 -11.68 -2.70 -3.53
CA ARG A 100 -12.21 -3.88 -2.84
C ARG A 100 -11.31 -5.10 -3.02
N TYR A 101 -11.50 -6.07 -2.13
CA TYR A 101 -10.91 -7.39 -2.32
C TYR A 101 -11.78 -8.24 -3.25
N VAL A 102 -11.12 -8.96 -4.14
CA VAL A 102 -11.72 -10.06 -4.89
C VAL A 102 -11.21 -11.36 -4.26
N GLU A 103 -12.16 -12.16 -3.78
CA GLU A 103 -11.88 -13.38 -3.02
C GLU A 103 -11.02 -14.36 -3.83
N ILE A 104 -9.95 -14.84 -3.21
CA ILE A 104 -9.01 -15.78 -3.85
C ILE A 104 -9.66 -17.11 -4.29
N SER A 105 -10.82 -17.46 -3.73
CA SER A 105 -11.59 -18.65 -4.11
C SER A 105 -12.26 -18.53 -5.49
N GLN A 106 -12.34 -17.32 -6.06
CA GLN A 106 -12.86 -17.09 -7.40
C GLN A 106 -11.84 -17.42 -8.50
N ALA A 107 -10.56 -17.57 -8.15
CA ALA A 107 -9.53 -17.92 -9.10
C ALA A 107 -9.68 -19.37 -9.60
N LYS A 108 -9.58 -19.55 -10.92
CA LYS A 108 -9.43 -20.86 -11.57
C LYS A 108 -7.95 -21.24 -11.49
N LEU A 109 -7.65 -22.22 -10.64
CA LEU A 109 -6.28 -22.68 -10.40
C LEU A 109 -5.87 -23.73 -11.45
N GLY A 110 -4.75 -23.50 -12.14
CA GLY A 110 -4.08 -24.49 -12.96
C GLY A 110 -3.16 -25.41 -12.14
N GLU A 111 -2.48 -26.31 -12.83
CA GLU A 111 -1.48 -27.19 -12.22
C GLU A 111 -0.35 -26.38 -11.56
N GLY A 112 0.06 -26.78 -10.35
CA GLY A 112 1.11 -26.12 -9.58
C GLY A 112 0.62 -25.05 -8.59
N TRP A 113 -0.64 -24.62 -8.70
CA TRP A 113 -1.29 -23.75 -7.71
C TRP A 113 -2.05 -24.55 -6.66
N SER A 114 -2.09 -24.02 -5.44
CA SER A 114 -2.86 -24.58 -4.33
C SER A 114 -3.45 -23.48 -3.45
N LEU A 115 -4.66 -23.71 -2.95
CA LEU A 115 -5.20 -22.94 -1.84
C LEU A 115 -4.69 -23.55 -0.53
N VAL A 116 -3.85 -22.81 0.19
CA VAL A 116 -3.34 -23.19 1.52
C VAL A 116 -4.21 -22.48 2.56
N PRO A 117 -5.10 -23.18 3.30
CA PRO A 117 -6.08 -22.53 4.18
C PRO A 117 -5.48 -21.82 5.40
N SER A 118 -4.26 -22.21 5.80
CA SER A 118 -3.54 -21.65 6.93
C SER A 118 -2.06 -21.63 6.57
N TRP A 119 -1.65 -20.58 5.84
CA TRP A 119 -0.28 -20.46 5.38
C TRP A 119 0.66 -20.00 6.51
N GLU A 120 1.86 -20.59 6.56
CA GLU A 120 2.97 -20.10 7.39
C GLU A 120 4.31 -20.27 6.66
N PRO A 121 5.28 -19.37 6.90
CA PRO A 121 6.61 -19.51 6.30
C PRO A 121 7.35 -20.72 6.90
N LYS A 122 8.09 -21.44 6.06
CA LYS A 122 8.88 -22.61 6.46
C LYS A 122 10.26 -22.25 7.04
N ASP A 123 10.69 -20.99 6.86
CA ASP A 123 11.96 -20.46 7.32
C ASP A 123 11.85 -19.74 8.68
N GLN A 124 12.95 -19.11 9.11
CA GLN A 124 13.02 -18.32 10.34
C GLN A 124 12.99 -16.80 10.08
N ALA A 125 12.66 -16.36 8.87
CA ALA A 125 12.58 -14.94 8.56
C ALA A 125 11.45 -14.28 9.36
N GLY A 126 11.60 -12.98 9.63
CA GLY A 126 10.60 -12.24 10.39
C GLY A 126 9.27 -12.17 9.64
N ARG A 127 8.17 -12.09 10.38
CA ARG A 127 6.82 -12.13 9.79
C ARG A 127 5.85 -11.19 10.49
N ARG A 128 4.81 -10.78 9.78
CA ARG A 128 3.65 -10.10 10.37
C ARG A 128 2.63 -11.15 10.77
N LYS A 129 2.33 -11.24 12.07
CA LYS A 129 1.43 -12.29 12.63
C LYS A 129 0.04 -12.28 12.00
N GLN A 130 -0.42 -11.11 11.54
CA GLN A 130 -1.70 -10.94 10.85
C GLN A 130 -1.73 -11.61 9.46
N PHE A 131 -0.57 -11.91 8.87
CA PHE A 131 -0.42 -12.57 7.57
C PHE A 131 0.15 -13.99 7.72
N THR A 132 -0.01 -14.58 8.90
CA THR A 132 0.27 -15.99 9.17
C THR A 132 -1.01 -16.68 9.63
N HIS A 133 -1.17 -17.95 9.30
CA HIS A 133 -2.38 -18.74 9.52
C HIS A 133 -3.63 -18.15 8.85
N VAL A 134 -3.45 -17.55 7.68
CA VAL A 134 -4.54 -17.07 6.81
C VAL A 134 -4.54 -17.82 5.49
N PRO A 135 -5.69 -17.93 4.80
CA PRO A 135 -5.76 -18.56 3.48
C PRO A 135 -4.92 -17.80 2.45
N MET A 136 -4.17 -18.52 1.61
CA MET A 136 -3.43 -17.95 0.49
C MET A 136 -3.45 -18.88 -0.72
N LEU A 137 -3.42 -18.31 -1.93
CA LEU A 137 -3.02 -19.05 -3.12
C LEU A 137 -1.50 -19.10 -3.17
N VAL A 138 -0.97 -20.31 -3.33
CA VAL A 138 0.46 -20.57 -3.31
C VAL A 138 0.87 -21.39 -4.52
N ALA A 139 1.92 -20.93 -5.19
CA ALA A 139 2.68 -21.71 -6.14
C ALA A 139 4.18 -21.51 -5.87
N GLU A 140 4.94 -22.60 -5.89
CA GLU A 140 6.40 -22.60 -5.61
C GLU A 140 7.22 -23.04 -6.84
N ALA A 141 6.57 -23.64 -7.85
CA ALA A 141 7.21 -24.15 -9.07
C ALA A 141 6.94 -23.22 -10.27
N PRO A 142 7.93 -23.02 -11.18
CA PRO A 142 7.73 -22.32 -12.44
C PRO A 142 6.67 -22.97 -13.34
N GLY A 143 6.00 -22.16 -14.15
CA GLY A 143 5.03 -22.59 -15.16
C GLY A 143 3.61 -22.82 -14.64
N ALA A 144 3.34 -22.59 -13.36
CA ALA A 144 2.02 -22.68 -12.78
C ALA A 144 1.18 -21.46 -13.21
N GLU A 145 -0.04 -21.69 -13.67
CA GLU A 145 -0.94 -20.64 -14.17
C GLU A 145 -2.23 -20.58 -13.36
N LEU A 146 -2.75 -19.39 -13.11
CA LEU A 146 -4.10 -19.17 -12.60
C LEU A 146 -4.81 -18.08 -13.42
N GLU A 147 -6.13 -18.15 -13.43
CA GLU A 147 -6.99 -17.16 -14.07
C GLU A 147 -7.99 -16.60 -13.05
N ILE A 148 -8.26 -15.30 -13.10
CA ILE A 148 -9.33 -14.68 -12.33
C ILE A 148 -10.06 -13.62 -13.16
N GLU A 149 -11.38 -13.59 -13.02
CA GLU A 149 -12.26 -12.56 -13.58
C GLU A 149 -12.49 -11.47 -12.52
N PHE A 150 -12.50 -10.21 -12.93
CA PHE A 150 -12.78 -9.06 -12.06
C PHE A 150 -13.49 -7.97 -12.85
N SER A 151 -14.06 -6.99 -12.15
CA SER A 151 -14.62 -5.79 -12.78
C SER A 151 -14.03 -4.52 -12.20
N GLY A 152 -13.94 -3.46 -12.98
CA GLY A 152 -13.34 -2.19 -12.56
C GLY A 152 -12.39 -1.62 -13.60
N ALA A 153 -11.58 -0.65 -13.18
CA ALA A 153 -10.50 -0.01 -13.93
C ALA A 153 -9.10 -0.40 -13.42
N ALA A 154 -8.99 -1.08 -12.28
CA ALA A 154 -7.69 -1.52 -11.74
C ALA A 154 -7.71 -2.94 -11.19
N ILE A 155 -6.54 -3.60 -11.26
CA ILE A 155 -6.29 -4.92 -10.68
C ILE A 155 -4.92 -4.98 -10.02
N GLY A 156 -4.84 -5.63 -8.87
CA GLY A 156 -3.64 -5.77 -8.09
C GLY A 156 -3.61 -7.03 -7.23
N LEU A 157 -2.51 -7.20 -6.51
CA LEU A 157 -2.26 -8.31 -5.59
C LEU A 157 -1.97 -7.74 -4.22
N LEU A 158 -2.64 -8.27 -3.20
CA LEU A 158 -2.13 -8.26 -1.85
C LEU A 158 -1.47 -9.61 -1.60
N GLU A 159 -0.15 -9.59 -1.45
CA GLU A 159 0.67 -10.79 -1.34
C GLU A 159 1.58 -10.75 -0.13
N VAL A 160 2.30 -11.84 0.11
CA VAL A 160 3.41 -11.89 1.06
C VAL A 160 4.73 -12.00 0.31
N ALA A 161 5.39 -10.86 0.12
CA ALA A 161 6.74 -10.77 -0.38
C ALA A 161 7.71 -11.34 0.67
N GLY A 162 8.74 -12.09 0.25
CA GLY A 162 9.60 -12.80 1.19
C GLY A 162 10.93 -13.28 0.61
N PRO A 163 11.75 -13.99 1.40
CA PRO A 163 13.11 -14.38 1.00
C PRO A 163 13.18 -15.28 -0.21
N ASP A 164 12.08 -15.91 -0.61
CA ASP A 164 12.01 -16.94 -1.63
C ASP A 164 10.96 -16.67 -2.72
N VAL A 165 10.49 -15.42 -2.85
CA VAL A 165 9.52 -15.06 -3.89
C VAL A 165 10.18 -14.92 -5.26
N GLY A 166 9.42 -15.26 -6.30
CA GLY A 166 9.87 -15.20 -7.69
C GLY A 166 9.47 -13.94 -8.43
N ILE A 167 9.82 -13.89 -9.70
CA ILE A 167 9.20 -12.97 -10.65
C ILE A 167 7.97 -13.66 -11.22
N LEU A 168 6.83 -12.97 -11.19
CA LEU A 168 5.61 -13.43 -11.84
C LEU A 168 5.43 -12.76 -13.19
N GLU A 169 4.65 -13.41 -14.05
CA GLU A 169 4.19 -12.87 -15.32
C GLU A 169 2.67 -12.72 -15.27
N TYR A 170 2.13 -11.62 -15.80
CA TYR A 170 0.70 -11.38 -15.83
C TYR A 170 0.24 -10.79 -17.16
N SER A 171 -1.01 -11.06 -17.53
CA SER A 171 -1.68 -10.52 -18.71
C SER A 171 -3.13 -10.23 -18.38
N VAL A 172 -3.60 -9.03 -18.73
CA VAL A 172 -5.01 -8.64 -18.66
C VAL A 172 -5.58 -8.63 -20.07
N ASP A 173 -6.73 -9.28 -20.26
CA ASP A 173 -7.48 -9.34 -21.52
C ASP A 173 -6.67 -9.79 -22.76
N GLY A 174 -5.65 -10.62 -22.52
CA GLY A 174 -4.78 -11.13 -23.58
C GLY A 174 -3.75 -10.13 -24.11
N ALA A 175 -3.55 -9.00 -23.42
CA ALA A 175 -2.45 -8.09 -23.68
C ALA A 175 -1.08 -8.80 -23.54
N PRO A 176 -0.01 -8.30 -24.18
CA PRO A 176 1.33 -8.88 -24.03
C PRO A 176 1.71 -9.02 -22.55
N PRO A 177 2.25 -10.18 -22.12
CA PRO A 177 2.55 -10.40 -20.72
C PRO A 177 3.59 -9.41 -20.17
N LYS A 178 3.34 -8.93 -18.95
CA LYS A 178 4.24 -8.07 -18.17
C LYS A 178 4.84 -8.87 -17.02
N GLN A 179 6.03 -8.48 -16.57
CA GLN A 179 6.70 -9.14 -15.44
C GLN A 179 6.69 -8.25 -14.21
N LEU A 180 6.51 -8.85 -13.04
CA LEU A 180 6.59 -8.21 -11.73
C LEU A 180 7.58 -8.98 -10.85
N ASP A 181 8.65 -8.32 -10.44
CA ASP A 181 9.51 -8.81 -9.35
C ASP A 181 8.82 -8.52 -8.02
N GLN A 182 8.40 -9.57 -7.33
CA GLN A 182 7.74 -9.47 -6.03
C GLN A 182 8.75 -9.09 -4.92
N PHE A 183 10.05 -9.24 -5.17
CA PHE A 183 11.09 -9.04 -4.17
C PHE A 183 11.21 -7.56 -3.78
N THR A 184 11.10 -7.29 -2.48
CA THR A 184 11.21 -5.94 -1.90
C THR A 184 12.56 -5.77 -1.20
N GLU A 185 12.90 -4.53 -0.82
CA GLU A 185 14.11 -4.26 -0.03
C GLU A 185 14.12 -4.96 1.36
N TRP A 186 12.97 -5.42 1.86
CA TRP A 186 12.88 -6.15 3.13
C TRP A 186 12.85 -7.68 2.97
N SER A 187 12.70 -8.17 1.74
CA SER A 187 12.43 -9.58 1.45
C SER A 187 13.52 -10.52 1.94
N GLU A 188 14.80 -10.11 1.98
CA GLU A 188 15.87 -10.95 2.56
C GLU A 188 15.66 -11.32 4.03
N ARG A 189 14.86 -10.54 4.78
CA ARG A 189 14.72 -10.67 6.23
C ARG A 189 13.29 -10.89 6.68
N LEU A 190 12.30 -10.56 5.85
CA LEU A 190 10.89 -10.53 6.20
C LEU A 190 10.02 -11.20 5.14
N HIS A 191 9.05 -11.98 5.61
CA HIS A 191 7.78 -12.21 4.93
C HIS A 191 6.84 -11.04 5.25
N ILE A 192 6.77 -10.06 4.34
CA ILE A 192 6.06 -8.79 4.51
C ILE A 192 4.82 -8.75 3.60
N PRO A 193 3.65 -8.33 4.12
CA PRO A 193 2.51 -8.05 3.26
C PRO A 193 2.84 -6.90 2.32
N TRP A 194 2.56 -7.08 1.04
CA TRP A 194 2.83 -6.07 0.02
C TRP A 194 1.68 -5.98 -0.96
N ALA A 195 1.36 -4.75 -1.38
CA ALA A 195 0.36 -4.49 -2.39
C ALA A 195 1.05 -4.08 -3.68
N TYR A 196 0.80 -4.81 -4.77
CA TYR A 196 1.23 -4.45 -6.11
C TYR A 196 -0.01 -4.16 -6.96
N MET A 197 -0.06 -2.97 -7.57
CA MET A 197 -1.00 -2.71 -8.65
C MET A 197 -0.40 -3.23 -9.95
N LEU A 198 -1.13 -4.11 -10.63
CA LEU A 198 -0.73 -4.71 -11.90
C LEU A 198 -1.14 -3.81 -13.07
N GLU A 199 -2.35 -3.27 -13.00
CA GLU A 199 -2.88 -2.23 -13.89
C GLU A 199 -3.72 -1.26 -13.04
N ALA A 200 -3.70 0.02 -13.40
CA ALA A 200 -4.44 1.08 -12.70
C ALA A 200 -5.37 1.91 -13.60
N ASP A 201 -5.22 1.78 -14.93
CA ASP A 201 -5.86 2.66 -15.92
C ASP A 201 -6.60 1.86 -17.01
N LEU A 202 -7.27 0.76 -16.64
CA LEU A 202 -8.10 -0.01 -17.56
C LEU A 202 -9.40 0.74 -17.86
N ASP A 203 -9.97 0.50 -19.05
CA ASP A 203 -11.33 0.95 -19.34
C ASP A 203 -12.30 0.29 -18.34
N PRO A 204 -13.22 1.02 -17.69
CA PRO A 204 -14.13 0.42 -16.72
C PRO A 204 -14.97 -0.70 -17.34
N GLY A 205 -14.88 -1.92 -16.79
CA GLY A 205 -15.64 -3.05 -17.30
C GLY A 205 -15.31 -4.37 -16.64
N ASP A 206 -15.71 -5.46 -17.28
CA ASP A 206 -15.33 -6.81 -16.90
C ASP A 206 -14.02 -7.20 -17.60
N HIS A 207 -13.09 -7.78 -16.85
CA HIS A 207 -11.75 -8.11 -17.29
C HIS A 207 -11.34 -9.51 -16.85
N ARG A 208 -10.31 -10.04 -17.51
CA ARG A 208 -9.70 -11.32 -17.17
C ARG A 208 -8.20 -11.19 -16.98
N LEU A 209 -7.74 -11.52 -15.78
CA LEU A 209 -6.33 -11.62 -15.42
C LEU A 209 -5.84 -13.07 -15.54
N ILE A 210 -4.73 -13.27 -16.24
CA ILE A 210 -3.94 -14.51 -16.23
C ILE A 210 -2.63 -14.22 -15.51
N LEU A 211 -2.28 -15.07 -14.55
CA LEU A 211 -1.03 -15.00 -13.78
C LEU A 211 -0.24 -16.29 -13.95
N ARG A 212 1.07 -16.17 -14.11
CA ARG A 212 1.97 -17.31 -14.27
C ARG A 212 3.23 -17.15 -13.41
N THR A 213 3.64 -18.23 -12.75
CA THR A 213 4.97 -18.31 -12.12
C THR A 213 6.04 -18.44 -13.19
N THR A 214 7.13 -17.67 -13.08
CA THR A 214 8.27 -17.81 -13.99
C THR A 214 9.39 -18.63 -13.37
N ASP A 215 10.40 -18.97 -14.16
CA ASP A 215 11.67 -19.54 -13.70
C ASP A 215 12.69 -18.47 -13.29
N LYS A 216 12.29 -17.20 -13.32
CA LYS A 216 13.11 -16.05 -12.95
C LYS A 216 12.79 -15.59 -11.53
N LYS A 217 13.80 -15.00 -10.90
CA LYS A 217 13.72 -14.40 -9.57
C LYS A 217 14.79 -13.33 -9.42
N ASN A 218 14.63 -12.49 -8.41
CA ASN A 218 15.71 -11.63 -7.93
C ASN A 218 16.95 -12.46 -7.54
N GLU A 219 18.15 -11.95 -7.78
CA GLU A 219 19.40 -12.65 -7.43
C GLU A 219 19.51 -12.97 -5.94
N ALA A 220 18.95 -12.11 -5.09
CA ALA A 220 18.91 -12.31 -3.63
C ALA A 220 17.82 -13.29 -3.17
N SER A 221 16.90 -13.71 -4.05
CA SER A 221 15.81 -14.62 -3.70
C SER A 221 16.25 -16.08 -3.67
N GLY A 222 15.76 -16.82 -2.67
CA GLY A 222 15.94 -18.26 -2.50
C GLY A 222 15.06 -19.12 -3.42
N GLY A 223 14.00 -18.57 -4.02
CA GLY A 223 12.97 -19.38 -4.68
C GLY A 223 12.14 -18.62 -5.71
N ASN A 224 11.07 -19.27 -6.18
CA ASN A 224 10.14 -18.71 -7.17
C ASN A 224 8.70 -18.62 -6.62
N ALA A 225 8.55 -18.52 -5.29
CA ALA A 225 7.25 -18.57 -4.66
C ALA A 225 6.37 -17.37 -5.03
N ILE A 226 5.07 -17.61 -5.09
CA ILE A 226 4.03 -16.58 -5.14
C ILE A 226 3.02 -16.92 -4.03
N ARG A 227 2.59 -15.89 -3.29
CA ARG A 227 1.68 -16.04 -2.13
C ARG A 227 0.64 -14.95 -2.12
N ILE A 228 -0.49 -15.20 -2.77
CA ILE A 228 -1.57 -14.22 -2.90
C ILE A 228 -2.53 -14.37 -1.73
N VAL A 229 -2.68 -13.30 -0.95
CA VAL A 229 -3.62 -13.19 0.16
C VAL A 229 -5.00 -12.76 -0.33
N GLN A 230 -5.04 -11.75 -1.19
CA GLN A 230 -6.25 -11.23 -1.85
C GLN A 230 -5.88 -10.66 -3.23
N PHE A 231 -6.84 -10.66 -4.14
CA PHE A 231 -6.78 -9.81 -5.32
C PHE A 231 -7.38 -8.44 -4.98
N LEU A 232 -6.84 -7.39 -5.56
CA LEU A 232 -7.29 -6.00 -5.36
C LEU A 232 -8.00 -5.56 -6.64
N ALA A 233 -9.23 -5.09 -6.57
CA ALA A 233 -9.92 -4.49 -7.72
C ALA A 233 -10.45 -3.10 -7.36
N ASN A 234 -10.52 -2.22 -8.34
CA ASN A 234 -11.20 -0.93 -8.23
C ASN A 234 -12.07 -0.76 -9.45
#